data_AF-A0A7W1YW59-F1
#
_entry.id   AF-A0A7W1YW59-F1
#
_cell.length_a   1.000
_cell.length_b   1.000
_cell.length_c   1.000
_cell.angle_alpha   90.00
_cell.angle_beta   90.00
_cell.angle_gamma   90.00
#
_symmetry.space_group_name_H-M   'P 1'
#
loop_
_entity.id
_entity.type
_entity.pdbx_description
1 polymer ?
#
loop_
_entity_poly.entity_id
_entity_poly.type
_entity_poly.pdbx_seq_one_letter_code
_entity_poly.pdbx_strand_id
1 'polypeptide(L)'
;MTLEEQVKLYKELAKKIEAMEEQKRALGQSIMQQMQNKILKVPGFLVRFCSRLSIKLPLEEARLINAVKLEEVVDKDKIKALYNNGQTINGVSEIRYIQVVEQV
;
A
#
# COMPACT_ATOMS: atom_id res chain seq x y z
N MET A 1 17.22 18.52 29.67
CA MET A 1 17.58 18.21 28.28
C MET A 1 17.71 19.51 27.51
N THR A 2 18.84 19.73 26.85
CA THR A 2 19.07 20.88 25.97
C THR A 2 18.38 20.69 24.61
N LEU A 3 18.26 21.76 23.80
CA LEU A 3 17.72 21.65 22.43
C LEU A 3 18.56 20.71 21.56
N GLU A 4 19.88 20.75 21.72
CA GLU A 4 20.79 19.86 20.99
C GLU A 4 20.54 18.38 21.33
N GLU A 5 20.37 18.06 22.62
CA GLU A 5 20.04 16.71 23.08
C GLU A 5 18.67 16.25 22.56
N GLN A 6 17.68 17.15 22.50
CA GLN A 6 16.36 16.86 21.92
C GLN A 6 16.46 16.51 20.42
N VAL A 7 17.21 17.29 19.65
CA VAL A 7 17.39 17.06 18.21
C VAL A 7 18.12 15.73 17.94
N LYS A 8 19.15 15.41 18.74
CA LYS A 8 19.86 14.12 18.65
C LYS A 8 18.92 12.95 18.94
N LEU A 9 18.19 13.01 20.05
CA LEU A 9 17.22 11.97 20.43
C LEU A 9 16.14 11.80 19.35
N TYR A 10 15.62 12.89 18.80
CA TYR A 10 14.63 12.84 17.71
C TYR A 10 15.17 12.09 16.49
N LYS A 11 16.41 12.38 16.07
CA LYS A 11 17.04 11.70 14.93
C LYS A 11 17.27 10.22 15.20
N GLU A 12 17.64 9.85 16.43
CA GLU A 12 17.76 8.44 16.81
C GLU A 12 16.42 7.70 16.79
N LEU A 13 15.37 8.33 17.33
CA LEU A 13 14.02 7.76 17.31
C LEU A 13 13.51 7.61 15.87
N ALA A 14 13.74 8.59 15.00
CA ALA A 14 13.36 8.51 13.59
C ALA A 14 14.02 7.31 12.88
N LYS A 15 15.32 7.08 13.11
CA LYS A 15 16.03 5.92 12.55
C LYS A 15 15.49 4.59 13.09
N LYS A 16 15.18 4.52 14.39
CA LYS A 16 14.58 3.32 15.01
C LYS A 16 13.20 3.03 14.42
N ILE A 17 12.38 4.07 14.21
CA ILE A 17 11.07 3.93 13.58
C ILE A 17 11.22 3.39 12.16
N GLU A 18 12.11 3.97 11.35
CA GLU A 18 12.36 3.52 9.98
C GLU A 18 12.77 2.04 9.92
N ALA A 19 13.71 1.62 10.79
CA ALA A 19 14.12 0.23 10.90
C ALA A 19 12.98 -0.71 11.33
N MET A 20 12.15 -0.29 12.30
CA MET A 20 10.98 -1.06 12.72
C MET A 20 9.92 -1.16 11.63
N GLU A 21 9.71 -0.11 10.84
CA GLU A 21 8.79 -0.13 9.70
C GLU A 21 9.26 -1.08 8.60
N GLU A 22 10.57 -1.14 8.34
CA GLU A 22 11.16 -2.09 7.41
C GLU A 22 10.97 -3.54 7.88
N GLN A 23 11.27 -3.81 9.16
CA GLN A 23 11.04 -5.13 9.76
C GLN A 23 9.56 -5.53 9.70
N LYS A 24 8.64 -4.60 10.04
CA LYS A 24 7.20 -4.81 9.93
C LYS A 24 6.78 -5.14 8.50
N ARG A 25 7.34 -4.46 7.50
CA ARG A 25 7.06 -4.69 6.08
C ARG A 25 7.55 -6.07 5.64
N ALA A 26 8.78 -6.45 5.99
CA ALA A 26 9.35 -7.75 5.68
C ALA A 26 8.55 -8.89 6.32
N LEU A 27 8.16 -8.74 7.60
CA LEU A 27 7.31 -9.69 8.29
C LEU A 27 5.93 -9.81 7.61
N GLY A 28 5.33 -8.67 7.24
CA GLY A 28 4.06 -8.65 6.51
C GLY A 28 4.14 -9.40 5.18
N GLN A 29 5.24 -9.26 4.43
CA GLN A 29 5.48 -10.01 3.20
C GLN A 29 5.61 -11.51 3.46
N SER A 30 6.35 -11.91 4.50
CA SER A 30 6.48 -13.31 4.89
C SER A 30 5.13 -13.94 5.25
N ILE A 31 4.29 -13.23 6.02
CA ILE A 31 2.93 -13.68 6.35
C ILE A 31 2.10 -13.83 5.07
N MET A 32 2.14 -12.86 4.15
CA MET A 32 1.41 -12.95 2.87
C MET A 32 1.80 -14.18 2.05
N GLN A 33 3.08 -14.56 2.04
CA GLN A 33 3.56 -15.75 1.31
C GLN A 33 3.03 -17.06 1.92
N GLN A 34 2.75 -17.07 3.23
CA GLN A 34 2.20 -18.24 3.95
C GLN A 34 0.67 -18.29 3.93
N MET A 35 0.00 -17.15 3.66
CA MET A 35 -1.45 -17.09 3.57
C MET A 35 -1.95 -17.82 2.33
N GLN A 36 -2.74 -18.89 2.54
CA GLN A 36 -3.43 -19.59 1.45
C GLN A 36 -4.74 -18.89 1.04
N ASN A 37 -5.35 -18.15 1.97
CA ASN A 37 -6.65 -17.49 1.80
C ASN A 37 -6.54 -15.99 2.04
N LYS A 38 -7.50 -15.22 1.52
CA LYS A 38 -7.56 -13.75 1.74
C LYS A 38 -7.76 -13.38 3.23
N ILE A 39 -8.28 -14.29 4.04
CA ILE A 39 -8.49 -14.09 5.47
C ILE A 39 -7.92 -15.29 6.20
N LEU A 40 -7.12 -15.03 7.23
CA LEU A 40 -6.56 -16.02 8.13
C LEU A 40 -6.95 -15.66 9.56
N LYS A 41 -7.50 -16.63 10.29
CA LYS A 41 -7.78 -16.49 11.73
C LYS A 41 -6.66 -17.18 12.50
N VAL A 42 -6.04 -16.46 13.42
CA VAL A 42 -5.10 -17.00 14.40
C VAL A 42 -5.63 -16.67 15.79
N PRO A 43 -5.27 -17.43 16.84
CA PRO A 43 -5.75 -17.13 18.20
C PRO A 43 -5.48 -15.66 18.57
N GLY A 44 -6.56 -14.92 18.87
CA GLY A 44 -6.51 -13.49 19.25
C GLY A 44 -6.40 -12.51 18.08
N PHE A 45 -6.22 -12.94 16.83
CA PHE A 45 -6.08 -12.02 15.70
C PHE A 45 -6.77 -12.48 14.41
N LEU A 46 -7.29 -11.49 13.68
CA LEU A 46 -7.77 -11.64 12.32
C LEU A 46 -6.76 -10.99 11.36
N VAL A 47 -6.20 -11.78 10.45
CA VAL A 47 -5.29 -11.31 9.41
C VAL A 47 -6.02 -11.27 8.08
N ARG A 48 -5.98 -10.10 7.42
CA ARG A 48 -6.60 -9.87 6.11
C ARG A 48 -5.53 -9.52 5.09
N PHE A 49 -5.56 -10.21 3.96
CA PHE A 49 -4.80 -9.83 2.77
C PHE A 49 -5.54 -8.71 2.04
N CYS A 50 -4.87 -7.59 1.85
CA CYS A 50 -5.39 -6.43 1.14
C CYS A 50 -4.56 -6.16 -0.10
N SER A 51 -5.23 -5.79 -1.19
CA SER A 51 -4.56 -5.19 -2.33
C SER A 51 -5.23 -3.89 -2.72
N ARG A 52 -4.41 -2.94 -3.17
CA ARG A 52 -4.84 -1.60 -3.57
C ARG A 52 -4.06 -1.17 -4.80
N LEU A 53 -4.77 -0.71 -5.83
CA LEU A 53 -4.13 -0.08 -6.97
C LEU A 53 -3.70 1.36 -6.62
N SER A 54 -2.40 1.62 -6.76
CA SER A 54 -1.80 2.96 -6.76
C SER A 54 -1.79 3.47 -8.19
N ILE A 55 -2.60 4.49 -8.46
CA ILE A 55 -2.74 5.11 -9.78
C ILE A 55 -2.04 6.47 -9.73
N LYS A 56 -0.85 6.54 -10.32
CA LYS A 56 -0.04 7.75 -10.54
C LYS A 56 0.04 8.10 -12.03
N LEU A 57 -1.05 7.83 -12.75
CA LEU A 57 -1.17 8.08 -14.18
C LEU A 57 -1.39 9.59 -14.43
N PRO A 58 -0.60 10.25 -15.28
CA PRO A 58 -0.86 11.62 -15.70
C PRO A 58 -2.10 11.69 -16.60
N LEU A 59 -2.72 12.88 -16.68
CA LEU A 59 -3.98 13.05 -17.41
C LEU A 59 -3.81 12.75 -18.91
N GLU A 60 -2.68 13.13 -19.48
CA GLU A 60 -2.32 12.92 -20.88
C GLU A 60 -2.33 11.43 -21.25
N GLU A 61 -1.73 10.59 -20.40
CA GLU A 61 -1.75 9.14 -20.60
C GLU A 61 -3.15 8.55 -20.36
N ALA A 62 -3.92 9.11 -19.42
CA ALA A 62 -5.30 8.71 -19.20
C ALA A 62 -6.18 8.98 -20.43
N ARG A 63 -5.95 10.09 -21.16
CA ARG A 63 -6.65 10.39 -22.43
C ARG A 63 -6.38 9.34 -23.49
N LEU A 64 -5.14 8.86 -23.63
CA LEU A 64 -4.76 7.86 -24.64
C LEU A 64 -5.55 6.54 -24.50
N ILE A 65 -5.91 6.16 -23.27
CA ILE A 65 -6.68 4.95 -22.98
C ILE A 65 -8.17 5.25 -22.72
N ASN A 66 -8.62 6.45 -23.07
CA ASN A 66 -9.98 6.95 -22.83
C ASN A 66 -10.42 6.83 -21.36
N ALA A 67 -9.51 6.89 -20.40
CA ALA A 67 -9.79 6.81 -18.96
C ALA A 67 -9.84 8.19 -18.31
N VAL A 68 -10.67 9.07 -18.88
CA VAL A 68 -10.92 10.44 -18.39
C VAL A 68 -12.40 10.68 -18.19
N LYS A 69 -12.74 11.44 -17.15
CA LYS A 69 -14.10 11.95 -16.89
C LYS A 69 -14.33 13.26 -17.66
N LEU A 70 -15.59 13.68 -17.74
CA LEU A 70 -16.00 14.92 -18.43
C LEU A 70 -15.28 16.18 -17.92
N GLU A 71 -14.87 16.20 -16.65
CA GLU A 71 -14.14 17.31 -16.02
C GLU A 71 -12.63 17.30 -16.34
N GLU A 72 -12.17 16.49 -17.31
CA GLU A 72 -10.74 16.32 -17.62
C GLU A 72 -9.93 15.82 -16.40
N VAL A 73 -10.50 14.85 -15.69
CA VAL A 73 -9.87 14.18 -14.54
C VAL A 73 -9.71 12.69 -14.84
N VAL A 74 -8.62 12.10 -14.35
CA VAL A 74 -8.33 10.67 -14.46
C VAL A 74 -9.47 9.82 -13.87
N ASP A 75 -10.05 8.95 -14.71
CA ASP A 75 -11.08 8.00 -14.31
C ASP A 75 -10.46 6.73 -13.69
N LYS A 76 -10.34 6.75 -12.36
CA LYS A 76 -9.77 5.65 -11.60
C LYS A 76 -10.57 4.36 -11.68
N ASP A 77 -11.88 4.43 -11.89
CA ASP A 77 -12.72 3.22 -11.92
C ASP A 77 -12.58 2.50 -13.26
N LYS A 78 -12.49 3.25 -14.35
CA LYS A 78 -12.12 2.70 -15.66
C LYS A 78 -10.70 2.12 -15.64
N ILE A 79 -9.73 2.79 -15.02
CA ILE A 79 -8.37 2.26 -14.88
C ILE A 79 -8.34 0.94 -14.11
N LYS A 80 -9.08 0.84 -12.99
CA LYS A 80 -9.20 -0.42 -12.24
C LYS A 80 -9.79 -1.53 -13.12
N ALA A 81 -10.83 -1.24 -13.89
CA ALA A 81 -11.44 -2.22 -14.78
C ALA A 81 -10.45 -2.71 -15.86
N LEU A 82 -9.73 -1.79 -16.51
CA LEU A 82 -8.71 -2.13 -17.51
C LEU A 82 -7.57 -2.96 -16.91
N TYR A 83 -7.08 -2.59 -15.72
CA TYR A 83 -6.05 -3.34 -15.01
C TYR A 83 -6.53 -4.76 -14.64
N ASN A 84 -7.76 -4.89 -14.15
CA ASN A 84 -8.36 -6.19 -13.82
C ASN A 84 -8.60 -7.08 -15.04
N ASN A 85 -8.75 -6.48 -16.23
CA ASN A 85 -8.82 -7.21 -17.51
C ASN A 85 -7.45 -7.64 -18.05
N GLY A 86 -6.37 -7.46 -17.27
CA GLY A 86 -5.01 -7.88 -17.64
C GLY A 86 -4.25 -6.84 -18.47
N GLN A 87 -4.76 -5.62 -18.59
CA GLN A 87 -4.10 -4.57 -19.34
C GLN A 87 -3.07 -3.85 -18.45
N THR A 88 -1.80 -3.90 -18.85
CA THR A 88 -0.73 -3.17 -18.17
C THR A 88 -0.84 -1.68 -18.50
N ILE A 89 -0.96 -0.85 -17.47
CA ILE A 89 -1.06 0.61 -17.60
C ILE A 89 0.13 1.22 -16.87
N ASN A 90 0.91 2.04 -17.59
CA ASN A 90 2.03 2.75 -17.00
C ASN A 90 1.55 3.65 -15.85
N GLY A 91 2.34 3.76 -14.78
CA GLY A 91 1.93 4.53 -13.60
C GLY A 91 0.84 3.89 -12.74
N VAL A 92 0.36 2.68 -13.06
CA VAL A 92 -0.54 1.89 -12.20
C VAL A 92 0.22 0.71 -11.60
N SER A 93 0.28 0.64 -10.28
CA SER A 93 0.90 -0.47 -9.55
C SER A 93 -0.03 -1.04 -8.50
N GLU A 94 0.05 -2.35 -8.27
CA GLU A 94 -0.68 -3.00 -7.18
C GLU A 94 0.18 -3.02 -5.92
N ILE A 95 -0.34 -2.44 -4.83
CA ILE A 95 0.25 -2.51 -3.50
C ILE A 95 -0.48 -3.60 -2.73
N ARG A 96 0.26 -4.60 -2.28
CA ARG A 96 -0.25 -5.71 -1.47
C ARG A 96 0.27 -5.58 -0.05
N TYR A 97 -0.60 -5.77 0.92
CA TYR A 97 -0.26 -5.66 2.35
C TYR A 97 -1.22 -6.50 3.19
N ILE A 98 -0.85 -6.74 4.44
CA ILE A 98 -1.74 -7.35 5.43
C ILE A 98 -2.27 -6.32 6.40
N GLN A 99 -3.49 -6.55 6.86
CA GLN A 99 -4.07 -5.90 8.02
C GLN A 99 -4.26 -6.94 9.11
N VAL A 100 -3.66 -6.71 10.28
CA VAL A 100 -3.83 -7.55 11.48
C VAL A 100 -4.71 -6.78 12.45
N VAL A 101 -5.79 -7.42 12.91
CA VAL A 101 -6.76 -6.83 13.85
C VAL A 101 -6.88 -7.76 15.05
N GLU A 102 -6.74 -7.23 16.26
CA GLU A 102 -7.00 -7.99 17.50
C GLU A 102 -8.48 -8.33 17.61
N GLN A 103 -8.78 -9.58 17.96
CA GLN A 103 -10.13 -10.04 18.24
C GLN A 103 -10.34 -9.99 19.76
N VAL A 104 -11.19 -9.06 20.20
CA VAL A 104 -11.69 -8.99 21.59
C VAL A 104 -12.68 -10.12 21.82
#